data_AF-A0A2Z3GUR9-F1
#
_entry.id   AF-A0A2Z3GUR9-F1
#
_cell.length_a   1.000
_cell.length_b   1.000
_cell.length_c   1.000
_cell.angle_alpha   90.00
_cell.angle_beta   90.00
_cell.angle_gamma   90.00
#
_symmetry.space_group_name_H-M   'P 1'
#
loop_
_entity.id
_entity.type
_entity.pdbx_description
1 polymer ?
#
loop_
_entity_poly.entity_id
_entity_poly.type
_entity_poly.pdbx_seq_one_letter_code
_entity_poly.pdbx_strand_id
1 'polypeptide(L)'
;MTPTTSSTTAAAPARTFAAAGWWTWYSARSSIEPNPALHLTPPADLERTAHLVVAVQVSCSFGDGGGIEVDPERLPHWLRVAFAVRCARRVQPLFAEAWPDAAPTRVAAVDRAIALAEQSAAERQACGGLRAAYIDALAAAGRALIPYHYPVPLEPDEAEHDPGPAGPEAALVASFAAKVAEHAAKAAEAAAGESARPAREALGFALDAIGAAGRPGLVKVLEADFEAAVGSAPRRRWWRFW
;
A
#
# COMPACT_ATOMS: atom_id res chain seq x y z
N MET A 1 43.67 -56.01 -22.44
CA MET A 1 43.58 -55.30 -21.15
C MET A 1 43.23 -53.85 -21.45
N THR A 2 41.96 -53.51 -21.33
CA THR A 2 41.37 -52.20 -21.65
C THR A 2 41.02 -51.48 -20.34
N PRO A 3 41.44 -50.23 -20.11
CA PRO A 3 40.90 -49.45 -19.00
C PRO A 3 39.64 -48.71 -19.45
N THR A 4 38.56 -48.96 -18.71
CA THR A 4 37.25 -48.29 -18.78
C THR A 4 37.37 -46.90 -18.16
N THR A 5 37.07 -45.84 -18.91
CA THR A 5 36.89 -44.48 -18.37
C THR A 5 35.43 -44.27 -17.99
N SER A 6 35.15 -44.28 -16.69
CA SER A 6 33.85 -43.86 -16.13
C SER A 6 33.92 -42.40 -15.70
N SER A 7 33.08 -41.58 -16.32
CA SER A 7 32.81 -40.19 -15.95
C SER A 7 32.24 -40.09 -14.54
N THR A 8 32.80 -39.20 -13.71
CA THR A 8 32.21 -38.80 -12.42
C THR A 8 31.91 -37.31 -12.47
N THR A 9 30.63 -36.99 -12.71
CA THR A 9 30.06 -35.65 -12.54
C THR A 9 29.94 -35.37 -11.05
N ALA A 10 30.72 -34.41 -10.54
CA ALA A 10 30.61 -33.94 -9.16
C ALA A 10 29.36 -33.07 -9.01
N ALA A 11 28.35 -33.58 -8.31
CA ALA A 11 27.20 -32.82 -7.85
C ALA A 11 27.61 -31.94 -6.67
N ALA A 12 27.37 -30.63 -6.78
CA ALA A 12 27.55 -29.68 -5.69
C ALA A 12 26.46 -29.90 -4.61
N PRO A 13 26.79 -29.78 -3.31
CA PRO A 13 25.80 -29.96 -2.25
C PRO A 13 24.82 -28.79 -2.20
N ALA A 14 23.53 -29.13 -2.27
CA ALA A 14 22.43 -28.23 -1.95
C ALA A 14 22.59 -27.71 -0.52
N ARG A 15 22.74 -26.39 -0.38
CA ARG A 15 22.70 -25.71 0.91
C ARG A 15 21.24 -25.57 1.33
N THR A 16 20.82 -26.43 2.24
CA THR A 16 19.60 -26.30 3.02
C THR A 16 19.70 -25.06 3.90
N PHE A 17 19.06 -23.96 3.53
CA PHE A 17 18.82 -22.85 4.47
C PHE A 17 17.55 -23.15 5.24
N ALA A 18 17.74 -23.52 6.50
CA ALA A 18 16.68 -23.65 7.48
C ALA A 18 16.00 -22.29 7.67
N ALA A 19 14.71 -22.23 7.36
CA ALA A 19 13.81 -21.15 7.75
C ALA A 19 13.64 -21.19 9.28
N ALA A 20 14.56 -20.53 9.99
CA ALA A 20 14.48 -20.30 11.42
C ALA A 20 14.52 -18.80 11.67
N GLY A 21 13.45 -18.22 12.20
CA GLY A 21 13.56 -16.91 12.86
C GLY A 21 12.40 -15.91 12.79
N TRP A 22 11.19 -16.25 12.34
CA TRP A 22 10.08 -15.26 12.25
C TRP A 22 8.81 -15.65 13.03
N TRP A 23 8.82 -16.76 13.77
CA TRP A 23 7.67 -17.30 14.51
C TRP A 23 7.72 -17.15 16.05
N THR A 24 8.55 -16.27 16.61
CA THR A 24 8.70 -16.14 18.08
C THR A 24 8.31 -14.78 18.68
N TRP A 25 7.40 -14.04 18.05
CA TRP A 25 6.76 -12.85 18.68
C TRP A 25 5.23 -12.92 18.78
N TYR A 26 4.66 -14.14 18.75
CA TYR A 26 3.23 -14.35 18.91
C TYR A 26 2.94 -15.39 20.01
N SER A 27 3.19 -15.01 21.27
CA SER A 27 2.55 -15.61 22.45
C SER A 27 3.00 -14.90 23.73
N ALA A 28 2.20 -13.93 24.18
CA ALA A 28 1.86 -13.72 25.59
C ALA A 28 1.17 -12.35 25.80
N ARG A 29 -0.15 -12.31 25.65
CA ARG A 29 -1.07 -11.80 26.69
C ARG A 29 -2.50 -12.09 26.26
N SER A 30 -3.08 -13.03 27.00
CA SER A 30 -4.47 -13.43 27.01
C SER A 30 -5.37 -12.33 27.61
N SER A 31 -6.66 -12.44 27.31
CA SER A 31 -7.85 -11.73 27.83
C SER A 31 -8.24 -10.41 27.15
N ILE A 32 -8.92 -10.52 26.00
CA ILE A 32 -9.98 -9.59 25.61
C ILE A 32 -11.25 -10.42 25.44
N GLU A 33 -12.29 -10.13 26.22
CA GLU A 33 -13.62 -10.71 26.10
C GLU A 33 -14.19 -10.52 24.68
N PRO A 34 -14.98 -11.47 24.14
CA PRO A 34 -15.66 -11.26 22.87
C PRO A 34 -16.68 -10.12 22.99
N ASN A 35 -16.62 -9.17 22.04
CA ASN A 35 -17.57 -8.07 21.91
C ASN A 35 -19.00 -8.61 21.72
N PRO A 36 -19.98 -8.30 22.60
CA PRO A 36 -21.32 -8.88 22.58
C PRO A 36 -22.25 -8.35 21.48
N ALA A 37 -21.77 -7.52 20.54
CA ALA A 37 -22.60 -6.87 19.54
C ALA A 37 -22.76 -7.62 18.20
N LEU A 38 -22.35 -8.89 18.09
CA LEU A 38 -22.47 -9.67 16.85
C LEU A 38 -23.65 -10.65 16.86
N HIS A 39 -24.85 -10.14 17.13
CA HIS A 39 -26.09 -10.85 16.85
C HIS A 39 -26.99 -10.00 15.95
N LEU A 40 -26.68 -9.98 14.66
CA LEU A 40 -27.66 -9.66 13.62
C LEU A 40 -27.42 -10.62 12.45
N THR A 41 -28.22 -11.68 12.42
CA THR A 41 -28.47 -12.48 11.22
C THR A 41 -29.57 -11.75 10.44
N PRO A 42 -29.32 -11.13 9.27
CA PRO A 42 -30.40 -10.79 8.37
C PRO A 42 -30.86 -12.05 7.63
N PRO A 43 -32.17 -12.23 7.38
CA PRO A 43 -32.68 -13.36 6.61
C PRO A 43 -32.19 -13.28 5.16
N ALA A 44 -31.85 -14.44 4.61
CA ALA A 44 -31.50 -14.62 3.21
C ALA A 44 -32.75 -14.41 2.33
N ASP A 45 -32.75 -13.34 1.53
CA ASP A 45 -33.60 -13.25 0.34
C ASP A 45 -32.74 -13.52 -0.90
N LEU A 46 -33.15 -14.52 -1.66
CA LEU A 46 -32.37 -15.25 -2.66
C LEU A 46 -32.61 -14.77 -4.10
N GLU A 47 -32.94 -13.49 -4.34
CA GLU A 47 -33.29 -13.00 -5.69
C GLU A 47 -32.79 -11.58 -6.05
N ARG A 48 -31.60 -11.17 -5.59
CA ARG A 48 -30.93 -9.99 -6.21
C ARG A 48 -29.48 -10.29 -6.55
N THR A 49 -29.23 -10.37 -7.85
CA THR A 49 -27.91 -10.27 -8.49
C THR A 49 -27.24 -8.97 -8.06
N ALA A 50 -26.41 -9.04 -7.02
CA ALA A 50 -25.52 -7.97 -6.64
C ALA A 50 -24.18 -8.18 -7.33
N HIS A 51 -23.76 -7.21 -8.14
CA HIS A 51 -22.42 -7.14 -8.71
C HIS A 51 -21.37 -7.30 -7.60
N LEU A 52 -20.48 -8.27 -7.74
CA LEU A 52 -19.38 -8.57 -6.81
C LEU A 52 -18.34 -7.46 -6.84
N VAL A 53 -18.59 -6.37 -6.12
CA VAL A 53 -17.53 -5.48 -5.63
C VAL A 53 -17.41 -5.76 -4.14
N VAL A 54 -16.62 -6.78 -3.80
CA VAL A 54 -16.24 -7.03 -2.40
C VAL A 54 -15.21 -5.95 -2.04
N ALA A 55 -15.69 -4.86 -1.45
CA ALA A 55 -14.80 -3.88 -0.82
C ALA A 55 -14.23 -4.50 0.47
N VAL A 56 -13.12 -5.22 0.34
CA VAL A 56 -12.37 -5.71 1.50
C VAL A 56 -11.63 -4.50 2.10
N GLN A 57 -12.23 -3.89 3.12
CA GLN A 57 -11.53 -2.94 3.97
C GLN A 57 -10.59 -3.73 4.89
N VAL A 58 -9.36 -3.97 4.43
CA VAL A 58 -8.29 -4.45 5.29
C VAL A 58 -7.83 -3.27 6.14
N SER A 59 -8.44 -3.10 7.30
CA SER A 59 -7.82 -2.30 8.36
C SER A 59 -6.64 -3.12 8.89
N CYS A 60 -5.44 -2.91 8.35
CA CYS A 60 -4.22 -3.36 9.02
C CYS A 60 -4.10 -2.51 10.30
N SER A 61 -4.45 -3.11 11.44
CA SER A 61 -4.39 -2.48 12.75
C SER A 61 -2.96 -2.06 13.09
N PHE A 62 -2.85 -0.83 13.57
CA PHE A 62 -1.68 -0.17 14.10
C PHE A 62 -0.92 -1.04 15.12
N GLY A 63 0.32 -1.35 14.80
CA GLY A 63 1.36 -1.62 15.78
C GLY A 63 2.15 -0.33 16.00
N ASP A 64 2.27 0.08 17.26
CA ASP A 64 3.16 1.14 17.73
C ASP A 64 4.63 0.71 17.50
N GLY A 65 5.06 0.80 16.25
CA GLY A 65 6.38 0.39 15.78
C GLY A 65 7.33 1.58 15.77
N GLY A 66 7.91 1.90 16.92
CA GLY A 66 9.20 2.57 17.06
C GLY A 66 9.53 3.72 16.10
N GLY A 67 9.11 4.94 16.48
CA GLY A 67 9.95 6.14 16.36
C GLY A 67 10.24 6.67 14.95
N ILE A 68 9.22 7.17 14.28
CA ILE A 68 9.37 8.27 13.32
C ILE A 68 8.49 9.42 13.80
N GLU A 69 9.05 10.63 14.00
CA GLU A 69 8.30 11.82 14.44
C GLU A 69 7.50 12.46 13.27
N VAL A 70 6.89 11.64 12.42
CA VAL A 70 6.08 12.12 11.29
C VAL A 70 4.61 12.03 11.69
N ASP A 71 4.03 13.17 12.01
CA ASP A 71 2.59 13.30 12.27
C ASP A 71 1.93 14.22 11.24
N PRO A 72 1.26 13.65 10.22
CA PRO A 72 0.53 14.43 9.22
C PRO A 72 -0.52 15.39 9.81
N GLU A 73 -1.04 15.15 11.03
CA GLU A 73 -2.02 16.07 11.64
C GLU A 73 -1.44 17.47 11.87
N ARG A 74 -0.13 17.59 12.07
CA ARG A 74 0.58 18.87 12.25
C ARG A 74 0.58 19.73 10.99
N LEU A 75 0.37 19.14 9.81
CA LEU A 75 0.39 19.85 8.54
C LEU A 75 -0.99 20.47 8.23
N PRO A 76 -1.04 21.67 7.62
CA PRO A 76 -2.25 22.17 6.96
C PRO A 76 -2.73 21.21 5.86
N HIS A 77 -4.04 21.20 5.59
CA HIS A 77 -4.69 20.28 4.64
C HIS A 77 -3.88 20.03 3.35
N TRP A 78 -3.59 21.07 2.55
CA TRP A 78 -2.88 20.87 1.29
C TRP A 78 -1.41 20.46 1.44
N LEU A 79 -0.78 20.71 2.59
CA LEU A 79 0.53 20.16 2.90
C LEU A 79 0.47 18.67 3.29
N ARG A 80 -0.63 18.21 3.92
CA ARG A 80 -0.89 16.78 4.11
C ARG A 80 -1.02 16.05 2.78
N VAL A 81 -1.79 16.63 1.85
CA VAL A 81 -1.97 16.07 0.51
C VAL A 81 -0.63 16.03 -0.23
N ALA A 82 0.13 17.14 -0.24
CA ALA A 82 1.45 17.18 -0.85
C ALA A 82 2.40 16.14 -0.24
N PHE A 83 2.37 15.94 1.08
CA PHE A 83 3.17 14.92 1.74
C PHE A 83 2.75 13.49 1.34
N ALA A 84 1.45 13.19 1.32
CA ALA A 84 0.94 11.89 0.85
C ALA A 84 1.32 11.61 -0.61
N VAL A 85 1.31 12.62 -1.48
CA VAL A 85 1.79 12.52 -2.86
C VAL A 85 3.28 12.20 -2.92
N ARG A 86 4.11 12.83 -2.06
CA ARG A 86 5.54 12.49 -1.97
C ARG A 86 5.73 11.04 -1.55
N CYS A 87 5.00 10.55 -0.54
CA CYS A 87 5.00 9.13 -0.18
C CYS A 87 4.72 8.26 -1.40
N ALA A 88 3.66 8.58 -2.16
CA ALA A 88 3.29 7.82 -3.37
C ALA A 88 4.38 7.84 -4.43
N ARG A 89 4.97 9.00 -4.73
CA ARG A 89 6.07 9.14 -5.70
C ARG A 89 7.34 8.40 -5.28
N ARG A 90 7.65 8.31 -3.98
CA ARG A 90 8.81 7.55 -3.49
C ARG A 90 8.65 6.05 -3.67
N VAL A 91 7.43 5.52 -3.54
CA VAL A 91 7.17 4.08 -3.65
C VAL A 91 6.68 3.65 -5.03
N GLN A 92 6.32 4.58 -5.91
CA GLN A 92 5.87 4.29 -7.28
C GLN A 92 6.89 3.43 -8.06
N PRO A 93 8.23 3.65 -8.00
CA PRO A 93 9.17 2.74 -8.64
C PRO A 93 9.11 1.30 -8.09
N LEU A 94 8.81 1.14 -6.79
CA LEU A 94 8.68 -0.19 -6.19
C LEU A 94 7.49 -0.97 -6.74
N PHE A 95 6.40 -0.28 -7.12
CA PHE A 95 5.28 -0.92 -7.82
C PHE A 95 5.72 -1.53 -9.15
N ALA A 96 6.42 -0.74 -9.98
CA ALA A 96 6.88 -1.19 -11.28
C ALA A 96 7.96 -2.29 -11.19
N GLU A 97 8.84 -2.22 -10.19
CA GLU A 97 9.84 -3.25 -9.92
C GLU A 97 9.20 -4.57 -9.44
N ALA A 98 8.16 -4.50 -8.60
CA ALA A 98 7.50 -5.67 -8.02
C ALA A 98 6.49 -6.32 -8.98
N TRP A 99 5.93 -5.56 -9.92
CA TRP A 99 4.96 -6.06 -10.89
C TRP A 99 5.26 -5.52 -12.29
N PRO A 100 6.36 -5.99 -12.93
CA PRO A 100 6.82 -5.46 -14.21
C PRO A 100 5.83 -5.71 -15.35
N ASP A 101 5.13 -6.84 -15.30
CA ASP A 101 4.13 -7.26 -16.29
C ASP A 101 2.70 -6.90 -15.86
N ALA A 102 2.53 -5.89 -14.99
CA ALA A 102 1.21 -5.39 -14.63
C ALA A 102 0.46 -4.93 -15.88
N ALA A 103 -0.83 -5.29 -15.99
CA ALA A 103 -1.62 -4.82 -17.11
C ALA A 103 -1.58 -3.28 -17.22
N PRO A 104 -1.50 -2.70 -18.44
CA PRO A 104 -1.33 -1.25 -18.62
C PRO A 104 -2.40 -0.40 -17.90
N THR A 105 -3.60 -0.95 -17.74
CA THR A 105 -4.70 -0.31 -17.00
C THR A 105 -4.40 -0.17 -15.50
N ARG A 106 -3.65 -1.10 -14.90
CA ARG A 106 -3.23 -1.06 -13.49
C ARG A 106 -2.18 0.02 -13.26
N VAL A 107 -1.18 0.07 -14.14
CA VAL A 107 -0.16 1.12 -14.12
C VAL A 107 -0.82 2.49 -14.28
N ALA A 108 -1.69 2.64 -15.28
CA ALA A 108 -2.42 3.88 -15.53
C ALA A 108 -3.34 4.29 -14.35
N ALA A 109 -3.93 3.34 -13.63
CA ALA A 109 -4.74 3.62 -12.45
C ALA A 109 -3.92 4.23 -11.31
N VAL A 110 -2.77 3.62 -10.99
CA VAL A 110 -1.84 4.14 -9.97
C VAL A 110 -1.32 5.52 -10.37
N ASP A 111 -0.86 5.66 -11.61
CA ASP A 111 -0.32 6.93 -12.13
C ASP A 111 -1.36 8.06 -12.10
N ARG A 112 -2.60 7.76 -12.49
CA ARG A 112 -3.70 8.73 -12.49
C ARG A 112 -4.05 9.20 -11.08
N ALA A 113 -4.11 8.29 -10.11
CA ALA A 113 -4.39 8.64 -8.72
C ALA A 113 -3.32 9.58 -8.15
N ILE A 114 -2.05 9.27 -8.40
CA ILE A 114 -0.93 10.14 -7.97
C ILE A 114 -0.99 11.50 -8.68
N ALA A 115 -1.19 11.52 -10.00
CA ALA A 115 -1.20 12.74 -10.78
C ALA A 115 -2.34 13.70 -10.37
N LEU A 116 -3.55 13.19 -10.15
CA LEU A 116 -4.68 14.02 -9.71
C LEU A 116 -4.48 14.55 -8.28
N ALA A 117 -3.91 13.74 -7.38
CA ALA A 117 -3.58 14.18 -6.02
C ALA A 117 -2.48 15.25 -6.03
N GLU A 118 -1.48 15.10 -6.89
CA GLU A 118 -0.40 16.06 -7.09
C GLU A 118 -0.91 17.39 -7.64
N GLN A 119 -1.74 17.34 -8.68
CA GLN A 119 -2.40 18.53 -9.22
C GLN A 119 -3.26 19.21 -8.15
N SER A 120 -4.02 18.44 -7.38
CA SER A 120 -4.87 19.00 -6.32
C SER A 120 -4.06 19.71 -5.24
N ALA A 121 -2.91 19.14 -4.85
CA ALA A 121 -2.00 19.76 -3.90
C ALA A 121 -1.38 21.06 -4.44
N ALA A 122 -0.99 21.08 -5.71
CA ALA A 122 -0.39 22.24 -6.37
C ALA A 122 -1.41 23.39 -6.51
N GLU A 123 -2.64 23.09 -6.93
CA GLU A 123 -3.72 24.06 -7.12
C GLU A 123 -4.41 24.44 -5.81
N ARG A 124 -4.18 23.67 -4.73
CA ARG A 124 -4.88 23.79 -3.45
C ARG A 124 -6.38 23.67 -3.61
N GLN A 125 -6.81 22.77 -4.49
CA GLN A 125 -8.20 22.51 -4.81
C GLN A 125 -8.35 21.06 -5.25
N ALA A 126 -9.42 20.39 -4.82
CA ALA A 126 -9.68 19.02 -5.24
C ALA A 126 -10.02 18.99 -6.73
N CYS A 127 -9.24 18.23 -7.51
CA CYS A 127 -9.51 18.00 -8.94
C CYS A 127 -10.72 17.05 -9.13
N GLY A 128 -11.43 17.23 -10.25
CA GLY A 128 -12.46 16.27 -10.66
C GLY A 128 -11.86 14.88 -10.95
N GLY A 129 -12.62 13.82 -10.64
CA GLY A 129 -12.21 12.44 -10.95
C GLY A 129 -11.35 11.74 -9.89
N LEU A 130 -10.97 12.41 -8.79
CA LEU A 130 -10.22 11.81 -7.67
C LEU A 130 -10.87 10.52 -7.15
N ARG A 131 -12.21 10.52 -7.05
CA ARG A 131 -12.96 9.36 -6.56
C ARG A 131 -12.82 8.13 -7.44
N ALA A 132 -12.98 8.29 -8.75
CA ALA A 132 -12.77 7.20 -9.70
C ALA A 132 -11.32 6.72 -9.65
N ALA A 133 -10.36 7.66 -9.62
CA ALA A 133 -8.94 7.32 -9.62
C ALA A 133 -8.51 6.51 -8.38
N TYR A 134 -8.98 6.85 -7.17
CA TYR A 134 -8.63 6.03 -6.01
C TYR A 134 -9.32 4.66 -6.02
N ILE A 135 -10.53 4.54 -6.60
CA ILE A 135 -11.21 3.24 -6.74
C ILE A 135 -10.40 2.34 -7.71
N ASP A 136 -9.92 2.89 -8.82
CA ASP A 136 -9.10 2.15 -9.77
C ASP A 136 -7.75 1.73 -9.15
N ALA A 137 -7.11 2.61 -8.37
CA ALA A 137 -5.89 2.28 -7.63
C ALA A 137 -6.13 1.21 -6.55
N LEU A 138 -7.26 1.27 -5.83
CA LEU A 138 -7.68 0.23 -4.89
C LEU A 138 -7.87 -1.12 -5.59
N ALA A 139 -8.48 -1.13 -6.77
CA ALA A 139 -8.65 -2.34 -7.56
C ALA A 139 -7.30 -2.93 -8.00
N ALA A 140 -6.33 -2.09 -8.38
CA ALA A 140 -4.96 -2.53 -8.66
C ALA A 140 -4.27 -3.11 -7.42
N ALA A 141 -4.43 -2.48 -6.25
CA ALA A 141 -3.90 -2.98 -5.00
C ALA A 141 -4.46 -4.37 -4.63
N GLY A 142 -5.79 -4.53 -4.75
CA GLY A 142 -6.44 -5.81 -4.51
C GLY A 142 -5.98 -6.89 -5.49
N ARG A 143 -5.88 -6.53 -6.78
CA ARG A 143 -5.47 -7.47 -7.83
C ARG A 143 -4.05 -8.01 -7.65
N ALA A 144 -3.14 -7.21 -7.11
CA ALA A 144 -1.79 -7.68 -6.77
C ALA A 144 -1.81 -8.82 -5.74
N LEU A 145 -2.74 -8.79 -4.78
CA LEU A 145 -2.82 -9.77 -3.68
C LEU A 145 -3.60 -11.03 -4.03
N ILE A 146 -4.54 -10.97 -4.99
CA ILE A 146 -5.43 -12.10 -5.34
C ILE A 146 -4.65 -13.41 -5.49
N PRO A 147 -3.59 -13.52 -6.30
CA PRO A 147 -2.92 -14.80 -6.55
C PRO A 147 -2.36 -15.50 -5.29
N TYR A 148 -2.12 -14.76 -4.21
CA TYR A 148 -1.43 -15.25 -3.01
C TYR A 148 -2.28 -15.25 -1.74
N HIS A 149 -3.26 -14.36 -1.64
CA HIS A 149 -4.04 -14.16 -0.42
C HIS A 149 -5.50 -14.60 -0.56
N TYR A 150 -5.99 -14.77 -1.80
CA TYR A 150 -7.35 -15.16 -2.07
C TYR A 150 -7.35 -16.30 -3.09
N PRO A 151 -7.70 -17.54 -2.69
CA PRO A 151 -7.75 -18.68 -3.62
C PRO A 151 -8.98 -18.60 -4.53
N VAL A 152 -9.12 -17.50 -5.26
CA VAL A 152 -10.12 -17.29 -6.30
C VAL A 152 -9.41 -17.56 -7.63
N PRO A 153 -9.82 -18.59 -8.39
CA PRO A 153 -9.28 -18.80 -9.72
C PRO A 153 -9.51 -17.56 -10.57
N LEU A 154 -8.43 -17.07 -11.19
CA LEU A 154 -8.56 -16.08 -12.26
C LEU A 154 -9.04 -16.79 -13.51
N GLU A 155 -9.85 -16.10 -14.31
CA GLU A 155 -10.17 -16.59 -15.64
C GLU A 155 -8.88 -16.72 -16.47
N PRO A 156 -8.75 -17.73 -17.35
CA PRO A 156 -7.51 -17.99 -18.07
C PRO A 156 -7.00 -16.79 -18.89
N ASP A 157 -7.90 -16.01 -19.47
CA ASP A 157 -7.59 -14.79 -20.23
C ASP A 157 -7.06 -13.68 -19.33
N GLU A 158 -7.65 -13.48 -18.14
CA GLU A 158 -7.16 -12.51 -17.16
C GLU A 158 -5.78 -12.87 -16.61
N ALA A 159 -5.50 -14.16 -16.40
CA ALA A 159 -4.21 -14.63 -15.95
C ALA A 159 -3.12 -14.47 -17.02
N GLU A 160 -3.48 -14.56 -18.31
CA GLU A 160 -2.56 -14.33 -19.42
C GLU A 160 -2.21 -12.84 -19.58
N HIS A 161 -3.20 -11.94 -19.46
CA HIS A 161 -3.01 -10.51 -19.70
C HIS A 161 -2.56 -9.71 -18.47
N ASP A 162 -2.71 -10.27 -17.27
CA ASP A 162 -2.36 -9.63 -16.01
C ASP A 162 -1.79 -10.69 -15.04
N PRO A 163 -0.63 -11.34 -15.30
CA PRO A 163 -0.19 -12.56 -14.59
C PRO A 163 0.01 -12.40 -13.07
N GLY A 164 -0.11 -11.18 -12.54
CA GLY A 164 0.12 -10.87 -11.14
C GLY A 164 1.63 -10.77 -10.83
N PRO A 165 1.97 -10.29 -9.63
CA PRO A 165 3.35 -10.25 -9.15
C PRO A 165 3.96 -11.66 -9.05
N ALA A 166 5.28 -11.79 -9.17
CA ALA A 166 5.96 -13.09 -9.26
C ALA A 166 5.98 -13.91 -7.95
N GLY A 167 5.63 -13.29 -6.81
CA GLY A 167 5.63 -13.94 -5.50
C GLY A 167 4.87 -13.13 -4.45
N PRO A 168 4.62 -13.71 -3.26
CA PRO A 168 3.85 -13.07 -2.19
C PRO A 168 4.50 -11.76 -1.69
N GLU A 169 5.83 -11.69 -1.65
CA GLU A 169 6.56 -10.48 -1.25
C GLU A 169 6.38 -9.35 -2.26
N ALA A 170 6.52 -9.68 -3.56
CA ALA A 170 6.27 -8.74 -4.65
C ALA A 170 4.79 -8.29 -4.68
N ALA A 171 3.87 -9.19 -4.35
CA ALA A 171 2.46 -8.87 -4.22
C ALA A 171 2.17 -7.85 -3.12
N LEU A 172 2.81 -8.00 -1.96
CA LEU A 172 2.71 -7.02 -0.88
C LEU A 172 3.28 -5.67 -1.31
N VAL A 173 4.47 -5.63 -1.91
CA VAL A 173 5.10 -4.38 -2.37
C VAL A 173 4.20 -3.66 -3.39
N ALA A 174 3.72 -4.37 -4.41
CA ALA A 174 2.85 -3.80 -5.43
C ALA A 174 1.51 -3.33 -4.83
N SER A 175 0.91 -4.13 -3.95
CA SER A 175 -0.36 -3.75 -3.30
C SER A 175 -0.20 -2.50 -2.45
N PHE A 176 0.81 -2.47 -1.57
CA PHE A 176 1.04 -1.35 -0.67
C PHE A 176 1.38 -0.08 -1.45
N ALA A 177 2.22 -0.15 -2.49
CA ALA A 177 2.51 1.00 -3.33
C ALA A 177 1.25 1.57 -4.00
N ALA A 178 0.34 0.72 -4.49
CA ALA A 178 -0.96 1.14 -5.03
C ALA A 178 -1.89 1.72 -3.95
N LYS A 179 -1.89 1.17 -2.73
CA LYS A 179 -2.59 1.74 -1.56
C LYS A 179 -2.11 3.14 -1.22
N VAL A 180 -0.80 3.43 -1.32
CA VAL A 180 -0.29 4.79 -1.11
C VAL A 180 -0.90 5.77 -2.10
N ALA A 181 -0.97 5.40 -3.39
CA ALA A 181 -1.60 6.22 -4.42
C ALA A 181 -3.11 6.44 -4.16
N GLU A 182 -3.85 5.38 -3.80
CA GLU A 182 -5.25 5.47 -3.38
C GLU A 182 -5.42 6.49 -2.24
N HIS A 183 -4.60 6.36 -1.18
CA HIS A 183 -4.74 7.19 0.00
C HIS A 183 -4.27 8.64 -0.22
N ALA A 184 -3.32 8.89 -1.11
CA ALA A 184 -2.99 10.23 -1.57
C ALA A 184 -4.18 10.91 -2.27
N ALA A 185 -4.86 10.19 -3.17
CA ALA A 185 -6.07 10.67 -3.84
C ALA A 185 -7.25 10.86 -2.87
N LYS A 186 -7.44 9.96 -1.89
CA LYS A 186 -8.43 10.13 -0.81
C LYS A 186 -8.14 11.37 0.05
N ALA A 187 -6.88 11.64 0.36
CA ALA A 187 -6.49 12.83 1.11
C ALA A 187 -6.82 14.12 0.35
N ALA A 188 -6.66 14.11 -0.98
CA ALA A 188 -7.03 15.22 -1.86
C ALA A 188 -8.55 15.41 -2.02
N GLU A 189 -9.33 14.32 -2.05
CA GLU A 189 -10.81 14.38 -2.14
C GLU A 189 -11.43 14.85 -0.82
N ALA A 190 -10.84 14.45 0.32
CA ALA A 190 -11.38 14.69 1.64
C ALA A 190 -11.49 16.19 1.98
N ALA A 191 -12.48 16.52 2.81
CA ALA A 191 -12.57 17.83 3.43
C ALA A 191 -11.31 18.12 4.28
N ALA A 192 -11.01 19.40 4.50
CA ALA A 192 -9.79 19.82 5.17
C ALA A 192 -9.58 19.15 6.56
N GLY A 193 -10.64 19.01 7.34
CA GLY A 193 -10.63 18.35 8.66
C GLY A 193 -10.46 16.83 8.61
N GLU A 194 -10.74 16.20 7.48
CA GLU A 194 -10.78 14.74 7.32
C GLU A 194 -9.53 14.18 6.63
N SER A 195 -8.79 15.03 5.91
CA SER A 195 -7.58 14.66 5.15
C SER A 195 -6.42 14.08 5.97
N ALA A 196 -6.41 14.23 7.30
CA ALA A 196 -5.34 13.72 8.15
C ALA A 196 -5.26 12.19 8.15
N ARG A 197 -6.39 11.52 8.30
CA ARG A 197 -6.46 10.05 8.31
C ARG A 197 -5.91 9.45 7.01
N PRO A 198 -6.42 9.77 5.81
CA PRO A 198 -5.88 9.21 4.57
C PRO A 198 -4.40 9.58 4.34
N ALA A 199 -3.93 10.76 4.76
CA ALA A 199 -2.50 11.09 4.68
C ALA A 199 -1.64 10.20 5.59
N ARG A 200 -2.12 9.85 6.80
CA ARG A 200 -1.46 8.89 7.69
C ARG A 200 -1.46 7.49 7.09
N GLU A 201 -2.58 7.04 6.53
CA GLU A 201 -2.65 5.74 5.86
C GLU A 201 -1.66 5.66 4.67
N ALA A 202 -1.54 6.74 3.88
CA ALA A 202 -0.56 6.81 2.80
C ALA A 202 0.88 6.65 3.32
N LEU A 203 1.21 7.27 4.46
CA LEU A 203 2.52 7.07 5.10
C LEU A 203 2.69 5.62 5.60
N GLY A 204 1.69 5.06 6.28
CA GLY A 204 1.74 3.68 6.80
C GLY A 204 2.02 2.68 5.68
N PHE A 205 1.22 2.71 4.61
CA PHE A 205 1.43 1.84 3.45
C PHE A 205 2.76 2.12 2.74
N ALA A 206 3.28 3.35 2.76
CA ALA A 206 4.60 3.64 2.19
C ALA A 206 5.71 2.96 3.00
N LEU A 207 5.63 3.02 4.33
CA LEU A 207 6.57 2.33 5.22
C LEU A 207 6.49 0.82 5.04
N ASP A 208 5.28 0.26 4.92
CA ASP A 208 5.08 -1.17 4.68
C ASP A 208 5.63 -1.60 3.32
N ALA A 209 5.41 -0.83 2.26
CA ALA A 209 5.98 -1.08 0.92
C ALA A 209 7.52 -1.04 0.95
N ILE A 210 8.09 -0.06 1.65
CA ILE A 210 9.54 0.10 1.81
C ILE A 210 10.13 -1.08 2.59
N GLY A 211 9.47 -1.50 3.66
CA GLY A 211 9.86 -2.65 4.48
C GLY A 211 9.82 -3.94 3.68
N ALA A 212 8.73 -4.21 2.98
CA ALA A 212 8.56 -5.40 2.14
C ALA A 212 9.57 -5.43 0.98
N ALA A 213 9.93 -4.28 0.41
CA ALA A 213 10.94 -4.17 -0.65
C ALA A 213 12.40 -4.25 -0.14
N GLY A 214 12.62 -4.24 1.18
CA GLY A 214 13.97 -4.20 1.76
C GLY A 214 14.74 -2.92 1.43
N ARG A 215 14.07 -1.76 1.36
CA ARG A 215 14.66 -0.46 0.96
C ARG A 215 14.70 0.57 2.10
N PRO A 216 15.28 0.26 3.28
CA PRO A 216 15.18 1.12 4.48
C PRO A 216 15.74 2.54 4.29
N GLY A 217 16.63 2.75 3.31
CA GLY A 217 17.11 4.09 2.95
C GLY A 217 16.01 5.06 2.52
N LEU A 218 14.88 4.57 2.00
CA LEU A 218 13.74 5.40 1.60
C LEU A 218 12.98 5.99 2.80
N VAL A 219 13.06 5.36 3.98
CA VAL A 219 12.42 5.88 5.20
C VAL A 219 12.98 7.26 5.55
N LYS A 220 14.31 7.40 5.55
CA LYS A 220 14.99 8.69 5.80
C LYS A 220 14.63 9.77 4.78
N VAL A 221 14.32 9.36 3.56
CA VAL A 221 13.87 10.28 2.51
C VAL A 221 12.47 10.79 2.80
N LEU A 222 11.56 9.93 3.28
CA LEU A 222 10.21 10.35 3.70
C LEU A 222 10.25 11.29 4.92
N GLU A 223 11.13 11.02 5.88
CA GLU A 223 11.36 11.91 7.02
C GLU A 223 11.82 13.30 6.56
N ALA A 224 12.79 13.37 5.65
CA ALA A 224 13.25 14.63 5.08
C ALA A 224 12.15 15.35 4.29
N ASP A 225 11.34 14.62 3.53
CA ASP A 225 10.19 15.17 2.78
C ASP A 225 9.11 15.73 3.71
N PHE A 226 8.93 15.14 4.91
CA PHE A 226 8.03 15.65 5.95
C PHE A 226 8.56 16.91 6.60
N GLU A 227 9.84 16.92 7.03
CA GLU A 227 10.47 18.10 7.62
C GLU A 227 10.43 19.29 6.66
N ALA A 228 10.66 19.05 5.37
CA ALA A 228 10.49 20.07 4.34
C ALA A 228 9.04 20.59 4.25
N ALA A 229 8.03 19.71 4.40
CA ALA A 229 6.62 20.11 4.44
C ALA A 229 6.33 20.99 5.67
N VAL A 230 6.81 20.61 6.85
CA VAL A 230 6.66 21.39 8.10
C VAL A 230 7.32 22.76 7.96
N GLY A 231 8.55 22.82 7.44
CA GLY A 231 9.28 24.07 7.21
C GLY A 231 8.60 25.02 6.22
N SER A 232 7.85 24.48 5.26
CA SER A 232 7.08 25.25 4.27
C SER A 232 5.71 25.74 4.78
N ALA A 233 5.26 25.29 5.95
CA ALA A 233 3.97 25.66 6.50
C ALA A 233 3.91 27.18 6.77
N PRO A 234 2.80 27.86 6.40
CA PRO A 234 2.65 29.28 6.70
C PRO A 234 2.74 29.51 8.21
N ARG A 235 3.76 30.26 8.65
CA ARG A 235 3.80 30.74 10.03
C ARG A 235 2.56 31.59 10.26
N ARG A 236 1.71 31.22 11.23
CA ARG A 236 0.62 32.10 11.69
C ARG A 236 1.24 33.47 11.97
N ARG A 237 0.66 34.56 11.48
CA ARG A 237 1.12 35.92 11.81
C ARG A 237 0.49 36.29 13.15
N TRP A 238 1.30 36.51 14.19
CA TRP A 238 0.83 36.69 15.57
C TRP A 238 0.39 38.15 15.84
N TRP A 239 0.24 38.97 14.80
CA TRP A 239 0.14 40.43 14.88
C TRP A 239 -1.19 41.02 14.36
N ARG A 240 -2.26 40.23 14.21
CA ARG A 240 -3.59 40.72 13.76
C ARG A 240 -4.63 40.79 14.89
N PHE A 241 -4.18 41.04 16.11
CA PHE A 241 -5.03 41.27 17.29
C PHE A 241 -4.51 42.46 18.11
N TRP A 242 -4.23 43.60 17.47
CA TRP A 242 -4.11 44.91 18.11
C TRP A 242 -4.50 45.98 17.09
#